data_AF-A0A2V6AKN8-F1
#
_entry.id   AF-A0A2V6AKN8-F1
#
_cell.length_a   1.000
_cell.length_b   1.000
_cell.length_c   1.000
_cell.angle_alpha   90.00
_cell.angle_beta   90.00
_cell.angle_gamma   90.00
#
_symmetry.space_group_name_H-M   'P 1'
#
loop_
_entity.id
_entity.type
_entity.pdbx_description
1 polymer ?
#
loop_
_entity_poly.entity_id
_entity_poly.type
_entity_poly.pdbx_seq_one_letter_code
_entity_poly.pdbx_strand_id
1 'polypeptide(L)'
;MKTCILRFCALVAIVFFGSLAKSVAQYAGATPFEGDATAEVVRVTGATPDERLSQQTLVGPNQQPEWTTTRTFGTSRVYVRPPGTIANSNFWTPEFKDGEDEHAFRHEIEIGLPYRFQLDLYQNWGIRDGKSSYKGSSVELRYALAKWDKIPLNPTLYGEWNFNHNEPDVWELKLLSGDTFANRWNWAANFTFEQETGGGRETEIALSGALTCAVIDPTLNVGVETLWERKTEKGSRNDPEYELLIGPSVNVHPTPWSFITLAPLLGTTSDSPDVEVFVVAGFKILFGGPPGRSEQEAAVPASMFGR
;
A
#
# COMPACT_ATOMS: atom_id res chain seq x y z
N MET A 1 16.01 -22.75 -15.96
CA MET A 1 15.54 -21.70 -15.03
C MET A 1 14.05 -21.37 -15.16
N LYS A 2 13.52 -21.12 -16.37
CA LYS A 2 12.08 -20.78 -16.60
C LYS A 2 11.07 -21.75 -15.95
N THR A 3 11.40 -23.04 -15.83
CA THR A 3 10.54 -24.07 -15.25
C THR A 3 10.55 -24.13 -13.71
N CYS A 4 11.55 -23.55 -13.04
CA CYS A 4 11.60 -23.49 -11.57
C CYS A 4 10.80 -22.30 -11.02
N ILE A 5 10.82 -21.16 -11.72
CA ILE A 5 10.10 -19.94 -11.32
C ILE A 5 8.58 -20.15 -11.42
N LEU A 6 8.11 -20.79 -12.49
CA LEU A 6 6.68 -21.15 -12.64
C LEU A 6 6.19 -22.12 -11.54
N ARG A 7 7.09 -22.99 -11.04
CA ARG A 7 6.79 -23.92 -9.95
C ARG A 7 6.75 -23.22 -8.60
N PHE A 8 7.57 -22.19 -8.38
CA PHE A 8 7.54 -21.39 -7.15
C PHE A 8 6.26 -20.55 -7.06
N CYS A 9 5.86 -19.86 -8.14
CA CYS A 9 4.61 -19.10 -8.19
C CYS A 9 3.37 -19.99 -8.01
N ALA A 10 3.37 -21.20 -8.61
CA ALA A 10 2.31 -22.18 -8.40
C ALA A 10 2.28 -22.72 -6.96
N LEU A 11 3.44 -22.89 -6.31
CA LEU A 11 3.53 -23.35 -4.92
C LEU A 11 2.98 -22.31 -3.94
N VAL A 12 3.29 -21.03 -4.14
CA VAL A 12 2.75 -19.94 -3.31
C VAL A 12 1.23 -19.84 -3.45
N ALA A 13 0.70 -19.98 -4.66
CA ALA A 13 -0.75 -20.02 -4.88
C ALA A 13 -1.41 -21.22 -4.18
N ILE A 14 -0.86 -22.43 -4.30
CA ILE A 14 -1.45 -23.64 -3.70
C ILE A 14 -1.38 -23.62 -2.16
N VAL A 15 -0.31 -23.10 -1.57
CA VAL A 15 -0.16 -23.01 -0.10
C VAL A 15 -1.12 -21.98 0.49
N PHE A 16 -1.36 -20.85 -0.17
CA PHE A 16 -2.32 -19.85 0.30
C PHE A 16 -3.79 -20.30 0.10
N PHE A 17 -4.15 -20.88 -1.03
CA PHE A 17 -5.54 -21.33 -1.28
C PHE A 17 -5.89 -22.65 -0.55
N GLY A 18 -4.94 -23.57 -0.39
CA GLY A 18 -5.15 -24.84 0.31
C GLY A 18 -5.29 -24.70 1.84
N SER A 19 -4.72 -23.64 2.41
CA SER A 19 -4.81 -23.32 3.84
C SER A 19 -6.20 -22.81 4.24
N LEU A 20 -6.82 -21.95 3.42
CA LEU A 20 -8.15 -21.39 3.71
C LEU A 20 -9.27 -22.44 3.76
N ALA A 21 -9.20 -23.49 2.94
CA ALA A 21 -10.21 -24.55 2.94
C ALA A 21 -10.20 -25.38 4.24
N LYS A 22 -9.03 -25.53 4.88
CA LYS A 22 -8.89 -26.31 6.11
C LYS A 22 -9.34 -25.55 7.36
N SER A 23 -9.13 -24.24 7.41
CA SER A 23 -9.55 -23.41 8.54
C SER A 23 -11.07 -23.22 8.61
N VAL A 24 -11.79 -23.23 7.48
CA VAL A 24 -13.26 -23.16 7.46
C VAL A 24 -13.89 -24.49 7.95
N ALA A 25 -13.30 -25.63 7.60
CA ALA A 25 -13.82 -26.94 8.02
C ALA A 25 -13.67 -27.20 9.53
N GLN A 26 -12.68 -26.59 10.17
CA GLN A 26 -12.38 -26.81 11.59
C GLN A 26 -13.35 -26.09 12.55
N TYR A 27 -14.13 -25.11 12.05
CA TYR A 27 -15.16 -24.42 12.82
C TYR A 27 -16.54 -25.10 12.80
N ALA A 28 -16.78 -26.05 11.89
CA ALA A 28 -18.08 -26.72 11.76
C ALA A 28 -18.24 -27.96 12.66
N GLY A 29 -17.17 -28.39 13.34
CA GLY A 29 -17.13 -29.68 14.06
C GLY A 29 -17.18 -29.59 15.59
N ALA A 30 -17.49 -28.43 16.18
CA ALA A 30 -17.59 -28.31 17.64
C ALA A 30 -18.92 -28.90 18.12
N THR A 31 -18.86 -30.05 18.79
CA THR A 31 -19.99 -30.60 19.55
C THR A 31 -20.37 -29.64 20.69
N PRO A 32 -21.68 -29.37 20.92
CA PRO A 32 -22.09 -28.52 22.03
C PRO A 32 -21.67 -29.12 23.38
N PHE A 33 -21.23 -28.26 24.28
CA PHE A 33 -20.92 -28.63 25.66
C PHE A 33 -22.24 -28.83 26.44
N GLU A 34 -22.52 -30.07 26.87
CA GLU A 34 -23.56 -30.37 27.84
C GLU A 34 -22.97 -30.26 29.25
N GLY A 35 -23.09 -29.08 29.85
CA GLY A 35 -22.76 -28.85 31.25
C GLY A 35 -23.70 -27.81 31.84
N ASP A 36 -24.42 -28.22 32.87
CA ASP A 36 -25.34 -27.39 33.64
C ASP A 36 -24.51 -26.46 34.54
N ALA A 37 -24.40 -25.19 34.14
CA ALA A 37 -23.71 -24.18 34.93
C ALA A 37 -24.43 -22.83 34.82
N THR A 38 -24.91 -22.36 35.96
CA THR A 38 -25.52 -21.07 36.24
C THR A 38 -24.53 -19.91 36.08
N ALA A 39 -23.91 -19.78 34.91
CA ALA A 39 -23.12 -18.62 34.52
C ALA A 39 -23.96 -17.73 33.60
N GLU A 40 -23.85 -16.42 33.77
CA GLU A 40 -24.47 -15.45 32.86
C GLU A 40 -24.03 -15.78 31.44
N VAL A 41 -24.99 -16.19 30.61
CA VAL A 41 -24.75 -16.53 29.21
C VAL A 41 -24.41 -15.23 28.48
N VAL A 42 -23.13 -14.88 28.44
CA VAL A 42 -22.63 -13.82 27.57
C VAL A 42 -22.75 -14.34 26.14
N ARG A 43 -23.89 -14.03 25.52
CA ARG A 43 -24.12 -14.31 24.12
C ARG A 43 -23.24 -13.37 23.31
N VAL A 44 -22.07 -13.84 22.91
CA VAL A 44 -21.26 -13.18 21.89
C VAL A 44 -21.96 -13.41 20.56
N THR A 45 -22.81 -12.47 20.16
CA THR A 45 -23.27 -12.38 18.77
C THR A 45 -22.07 -11.94 17.94
N GLY A 46 -21.46 -12.88 17.22
CA GLY A 46 -20.61 -12.52 16.09
C GLY A 46 -21.46 -11.67 15.15
N ALA A 47 -20.98 -10.47 14.83
CA ALA A 47 -21.56 -9.66 13.79
C ALA A 47 -21.82 -10.51 12.55
N THR A 48 -22.99 -10.37 11.94
CA THR A 48 -23.24 -10.94 10.63
C THR A 48 -22.18 -10.43 9.64
N PRO A 49 -21.84 -11.19 8.59
CA PRO A 49 -20.87 -10.76 7.56
C PRO A 49 -21.16 -9.38 6.94
N ASP A 50 -22.37 -8.84 7.13
CA ASP A 50 -22.83 -7.51 6.71
C ASP A 50 -22.17 -6.31 7.43
N GLU A 51 -21.30 -6.51 8.43
CA GLU A 51 -20.55 -5.40 9.04
C GLU A 51 -19.30 -4.97 8.24
N ARG A 52 -18.90 -5.72 7.21
CA ARG A 52 -17.83 -5.26 6.31
C ARG A 52 -18.41 -4.22 5.36
N LEU A 53 -18.09 -2.95 5.64
CA LEU A 53 -18.35 -1.85 4.72
C LEU A 53 -17.77 -2.20 3.34
N SER A 54 -18.55 -1.94 2.29
CA SER A 54 -18.02 -2.03 0.92
C SER A 54 -16.81 -1.13 0.80
N GLN A 55 -15.82 -1.54 0.01
CA GLN A 55 -14.64 -0.74 -0.27
C GLN A 55 -14.97 0.66 -0.84
N GLN A 56 -16.18 0.84 -1.39
CA GLN A 56 -16.69 2.11 -1.94
C GLN A 56 -17.38 2.98 -0.89
N THR A 57 -17.50 2.51 0.35
CA THR A 57 -18.10 3.29 1.44
C THR A 57 -17.27 4.55 1.66
N LEU A 58 -17.93 5.70 1.62
CA LEU A 58 -17.27 6.99 1.83
C LEU A 58 -16.94 7.19 3.31
N VAL A 59 -15.70 7.54 3.59
CA VAL A 59 -15.16 7.71 4.94
C VAL A 59 -14.51 9.08 5.12
N GLY A 60 -14.55 9.54 6.37
CA GLY A 60 -13.88 10.77 6.80
C GLY A 60 -14.42 12.07 6.18
N PRO A 61 -13.84 13.22 6.56
CA PRO A 61 -14.29 14.55 6.11
C PRO A 61 -14.04 14.82 4.62
N ASN A 62 -13.17 14.02 3.99
CA ASN A 62 -12.87 14.08 2.56
C ASN A 62 -13.89 13.32 1.71
N GLN A 63 -14.77 12.53 2.32
CA GLN A 63 -15.77 11.71 1.63
C GLN A 63 -15.13 10.79 0.58
N GLN A 64 -13.99 10.18 0.94
CA GLN A 64 -13.21 9.30 0.06
C GLN A 64 -13.65 7.83 0.26
N PRO A 65 -13.60 6.97 -0.76
CA PRO A 65 -13.85 5.54 -0.61
C PRO A 65 -12.90 4.87 0.39
N GLU A 66 -13.36 3.87 1.12
CA GLU A 66 -12.55 3.17 2.13
C GLU A 66 -11.27 2.56 1.55
N TRP A 67 -11.29 2.05 0.31
CA TRP A 67 -10.11 1.44 -0.32
C TRP A 67 -8.91 2.40 -0.37
N THR A 68 -9.17 3.71 -0.48
CA THR A 68 -8.13 4.76 -0.51
C THR A 68 -7.39 4.92 0.82
N THR A 69 -7.91 4.33 1.91
CA THR A 69 -7.32 4.42 3.26
C THR A 69 -6.29 3.33 3.56
N THR A 70 -6.07 2.43 2.60
CA THR A 70 -5.17 1.28 2.70
C THR A 70 -4.28 1.16 1.47
N ARG A 71 -3.22 0.33 1.55
CA ARG A 71 -2.27 0.11 0.45
C ARG A 71 -2.85 -0.87 -0.60
N THR A 72 -3.86 -0.42 -1.35
CA THR A 72 -4.57 -1.24 -2.37
C THR A 72 -3.67 -1.72 -3.51
N PHE A 73 -2.62 -0.95 -3.83
CA PHE A 73 -1.67 -1.23 -4.92
C PHE A 73 -0.24 -1.41 -4.37
N GLY A 74 0.61 -2.16 -5.07
CA GLY A 74 2.02 -2.30 -4.73
C GLY A 74 2.82 -1.03 -5.06
N THR A 75 2.68 -0.55 -6.30
CA THR A 75 3.55 0.50 -6.88
C THR A 75 2.92 1.89 -6.95
N SER A 76 1.61 1.99 -6.72
CA SER A 76 0.86 3.26 -6.83
C SER A 76 0.12 3.64 -5.56
N ARG A 77 -0.18 4.95 -5.45
CA ARG A 77 -0.89 5.59 -4.34
C ARG A 77 -1.85 6.61 -4.95
N VAL A 78 -2.93 6.97 -4.27
CA VAL A 78 -3.91 7.90 -4.86
C VAL A 78 -4.11 9.14 -3.99
N TYR A 79 -4.41 8.92 -2.72
CA TYR A 79 -5.01 9.96 -1.89
C TYR A 79 -4.41 10.00 -0.49
N VAL A 80 -4.89 10.93 0.34
CA VAL A 80 -4.49 11.06 1.74
C VAL A 80 -5.36 10.18 2.65
N ARG A 81 -4.84 9.84 3.83
CA ARG A 81 -5.57 9.13 4.87
C ARG A 81 -6.51 10.08 5.62
N PRO A 82 -7.65 9.58 6.15
CA PRO A 82 -8.56 10.41 6.93
C PRO A 82 -7.86 10.99 8.19
N PRO A 83 -8.16 12.24 8.59
CA PRO A 83 -7.59 12.84 9.80
C PRO A 83 -7.80 11.96 11.04
N GLY A 84 -6.77 11.86 11.90
CA GLY A 84 -6.84 11.07 13.15
C GLY A 84 -6.64 9.57 12.97
N THR A 85 -6.33 9.11 11.75
CA THR A 85 -5.98 7.72 11.49
C THR A 85 -4.47 7.54 11.48
N ILE A 86 -3.99 6.38 11.96
CA ILE A 86 -2.60 5.92 11.82
C ILE A 86 -2.58 4.59 11.07
N ALA A 87 -1.57 4.34 10.24
CA ALA A 87 -1.31 3.02 9.69
C ALA A 87 0.16 2.67 9.87
N ASN A 88 0.40 1.39 10.06
CA ASN A 88 1.72 0.81 9.98
C ASN A 88 1.79 -0.07 8.74
N SER A 89 2.81 0.14 7.92
CA SER A 89 3.01 -0.59 6.66
C SER A 89 4.46 -1.07 6.59
N ASN A 90 4.65 -2.32 6.20
CA ASN A 90 5.96 -2.91 5.98
C ASN A 90 6.04 -3.35 4.52
N PHE A 91 7.11 -2.95 3.85
CA PHE A 91 7.38 -3.26 2.46
C PHE A 91 8.59 -4.19 2.43
N TRP A 92 8.47 -5.25 1.65
CA TRP A 92 9.58 -6.09 1.26
C TRP A 92 9.56 -6.19 -0.26
N THR A 93 10.63 -5.70 -0.87
CA THR A 93 10.77 -5.62 -2.33
C THR A 93 12.03 -6.37 -2.75
N PRO A 94 11.93 -7.69 -3.00
CA PRO A 94 12.99 -8.42 -3.70
C PRO A 94 13.01 -8.06 -5.18
N GLU A 95 14.22 -7.82 -5.67
CA GLU A 95 14.56 -7.67 -7.08
C GLU A 95 15.48 -8.82 -7.50
N PHE A 96 15.23 -9.39 -8.68
CA PHE A 96 16.03 -10.47 -9.26
C PHE A 96 16.52 -10.02 -10.63
N LYS A 97 17.84 -9.97 -10.82
CA LYS A 97 18.47 -9.54 -12.07
C LYS A 97 19.74 -10.34 -12.33
N ASP A 98 19.86 -10.92 -13.53
CA ASP A 98 21.05 -11.66 -13.99
C ASP A 98 21.56 -12.76 -13.03
N GLY A 99 20.65 -13.35 -12.25
CA GLY A 99 20.96 -14.40 -11.27
C GLY A 99 21.44 -13.89 -9.91
N GLU A 100 21.48 -12.58 -9.70
CA GLU A 100 21.63 -11.94 -8.40
C GLU A 100 20.27 -11.51 -7.84
N ASP A 101 20.20 -11.38 -6.51
CA ASP A 101 19.04 -10.88 -5.80
C ASP A 101 19.41 -9.78 -4.81
N GLU A 102 18.63 -8.70 -4.84
CA GLU A 102 18.68 -7.63 -3.85
C GLU A 102 17.32 -7.50 -3.17
N HIS A 103 17.33 -7.17 -1.89
CA HIS A 103 16.10 -7.03 -1.13
C HIS A 103 16.06 -5.68 -0.44
N ALA A 104 15.01 -4.91 -0.70
CA ALA A 104 14.68 -3.74 0.09
C ALA A 104 13.65 -4.08 1.17
N PHE A 105 13.83 -3.54 2.37
CA PHE A 105 12.83 -3.53 3.42
C PHE A 105 12.56 -2.09 3.87
N ARG A 106 11.29 -1.69 3.90
CA ARG A 106 10.87 -0.37 4.37
C ARG A 106 9.78 -0.52 5.43
N HIS A 107 9.97 0.16 6.55
CA HIS A 107 8.96 0.33 7.57
C HIS A 107 8.37 1.73 7.47
N GLU A 108 7.04 1.84 7.53
CA GLU A 108 6.31 3.09 7.34
C GLU A 108 5.27 3.29 8.45
N ILE A 109 5.19 4.52 8.96
CA ILE A 109 4.10 5.01 9.79
C ILE A 109 3.40 6.14 9.05
N GLU A 110 2.12 5.97 8.76
CA GLU A 110 1.30 6.92 8.00
C GLU A 110 0.29 7.63 8.90
N ILE A 111 0.27 8.96 8.90
CA ILE A 111 -0.59 9.75 9.79
C ILE A 111 -1.50 10.65 8.97
N GLY A 112 -2.81 10.43 9.07
CA GLY A 112 -3.80 11.32 8.47
C GLY A 112 -3.97 12.60 9.29
N LEU A 113 -3.82 13.75 8.65
CA LEU A 113 -3.89 15.08 9.27
C LEU A 113 -5.13 15.86 8.77
N PRO A 114 -5.63 16.82 9.57
CA PRO A 114 -6.68 17.73 9.12
C PRO A 114 -6.32 18.48 7.82
N TYR A 115 -7.33 19.08 7.19
CA TYR A 115 -7.15 19.91 6.00
C TYR A 115 -6.53 19.19 4.80
N ARG A 116 -6.80 17.88 4.64
CA ARG A 116 -6.34 17.05 3.51
C ARG A 116 -4.82 16.83 3.46
N PHE A 117 -4.17 16.83 4.61
CA PHE A 117 -2.76 16.50 4.72
C PHE A 117 -2.55 15.07 5.24
N GLN A 118 -1.41 14.50 4.90
CA GLN A 118 -0.90 13.27 5.49
C GLN A 118 0.62 13.38 5.64
N LEU A 119 1.13 12.82 6.73
CA LEU A 119 2.56 12.75 7.05
C LEU A 119 2.96 11.28 7.19
N ASP A 120 3.95 10.86 6.40
CA ASP A 120 4.47 9.49 6.44
C ASP A 120 5.96 9.52 6.85
N LEU A 121 6.34 8.59 7.73
CA LEU A 121 7.70 8.45 8.24
C LEU A 121 8.24 7.07 7.88
N TYR A 122 9.45 7.04 7.33
CA TYR A 122 10.05 5.84 6.77
C TYR A 122 11.36 5.45 7.46
N GLN A 123 11.62 4.14 7.53
CA GLN A 123 12.95 3.57 7.76
C GLN A 123 13.26 2.57 6.65
N ASN A 124 14.40 2.76 5.99
CA ASN A 124 14.82 1.98 4.83
C ASN A 124 16.02 1.10 5.17
N TRP A 125 15.96 -0.15 4.73
CA TRP A 125 16.99 -1.17 4.93
C TRP A 125 17.22 -1.94 3.64
N GLY A 126 18.49 -2.23 3.33
CA GLY A 126 18.87 -3.14 2.25
C GLY A 126 19.33 -4.48 2.84
N ILE A 127 18.95 -5.59 2.23
CA ILE A 127 19.35 -6.93 2.61
C ILE A 127 20.03 -7.59 1.41
N ARG A 128 21.28 -8.01 1.58
CA ARG A 128 22.07 -8.73 0.58
C ARG A 128 22.86 -9.83 1.26
N ASP A 129 22.88 -11.02 0.69
CA ASP A 129 23.56 -12.21 1.27
C ASP A 129 23.18 -12.49 2.73
N GLY A 130 21.91 -12.26 3.08
CA GLY A 130 21.39 -12.44 4.45
C GLY A 130 21.87 -11.38 5.46
N LYS A 131 22.56 -10.33 5.04
CA LYS A 131 23.00 -9.22 5.89
C LYS A 131 22.12 -7.99 5.65
N SER A 132 21.55 -7.45 6.73
CA SER A 132 20.82 -6.19 6.71
C SER A 132 21.74 -4.99 6.87
N SER A 133 21.48 -3.93 6.10
CA SER A 133 22.16 -2.64 6.14
C SER A 133 21.13 -1.53 6.24
N TYR A 134 21.33 -0.58 7.14
CA TYR A 134 20.47 0.59 7.23
C TYR A 134 20.79 1.56 6.09
N LYS A 135 19.76 1.96 5.33
CA LYS A 135 19.90 2.80 4.13
C LYS A 135 19.50 4.24 4.38
N GLY A 136 18.63 4.50 5.36
CA GLY A 136 18.21 5.87 5.67
C GLY A 136 16.82 5.93 6.29
N SER A 137 16.38 7.15 6.55
CA SER A 137 15.00 7.46 6.94
C SER A 137 14.46 8.52 6.02
N SER A 138 13.13 8.60 5.92
CA SER A 138 12.50 9.57 5.03
C SER A 138 11.27 10.18 5.67
N VAL A 139 10.95 11.40 5.23
CA VAL A 139 9.73 12.12 5.64
C VAL A 139 8.98 12.50 4.37
N GLU A 140 7.73 12.07 4.28
CA GLU A 140 6.82 12.42 3.19
C GLU A 140 5.68 13.28 3.71
N LEU A 141 5.35 14.32 2.95
CA LEU A 141 4.11 15.08 3.09
C LEU A 141 3.24 14.89 1.84
N ARG A 142 1.97 14.58 2.08
CA ARG A 142 0.96 14.43 1.02
C ARG A 142 -0.19 15.43 1.21
N TYR A 143 -0.68 16.01 0.12
CA TYR A 143 -1.76 16.99 0.11
C TYR A 143 -2.77 16.73 -1.00
N ALA A 144 -4.01 16.42 -0.64
CA ALA A 144 -5.10 16.28 -1.62
C ALA A 144 -5.68 17.64 -2.01
N LEU A 145 -5.69 17.94 -3.32
CA LEU A 145 -6.04 19.27 -3.84
C LEU A 145 -7.51 19.63 -3.61
N ALA A 146 -8.40 18.64 -3.61
CA ALA A 146 -9.81 18.80 -3.31
C ALA A 146 -10.32 17.61 -2.49
N LYS A 147 -11.56 17.69 -1.98
CA LYS A 147 -12.25 16.50 -1.48
C LYS A 147 -12.44 15.51 -2.63
N TRP A 148 -12.64 14.23 -2.30
CA TRP A 148 -12.88 13.19 -3.27
C TRP A 148 -14.07 13.54 -4.20
N ASP A 149 -13.92 13.24 -5.48
CA ASP A 149 -14.84 13.50 -6.60
C ASP A 149 -15.27 14.96 -6.77
N LYS A 150 -14.48 15.93 -6.27
CA LYS A 150 -14.74 17.36 -6.52
C LYS A 150 -14.06 17.91 -7.75
N ILE A 151 -12.93 17.33 -8.13
CA ILE A 151 -12.25 17.62 -9.40
C ILE A 151 -11.80 16.27 -10.01
N PRO A 152 -11.71 16.18 -11.35
CA PRO A 152 -11.38 14.92 -12.02
C PRO A 152 -10.07 14.31 -11.52
N LEU A 153 -10.02 12.98 -11.45
CA LEU A 153 -8.83 12.17 -11.16
C LEU A 153 -8.30 12.28 -9.71
N ASN A 154 -8.96 13.03 -8.84
CA ASN A 154 -8.61 13.17 -7.42
C ASN A 154 -7.11 13.51 -7.18
N PRO A 155 -6.56 14.54 -7.84
CA PRO A 155 -5.14 14.82 -7.85
C PRO A 155 -4.64 15.14 -6.44
N THR A 156 -3.54 14.48 -6.08
CA THR A 156 -2.90 14.60 -4.78
C THR A 156 -1.41 14.80 -4.97
N LEU A 157 -0.87 15.82 -4.29
CA LEU A 157 0.56 16.13 -4.31
C LEU A 157 1.28 15.34 -3.23
N TYR A 158 2.51 14.97 -3.53
CA TYR A 158 3.41 14.21 -2.68
C TYR A 158 4.79 14.86 -2.75
N GLY A 159 5.43 15.02 -1.60
CA GLY A 159 6.84 15.38 -1.52
C GLY A 159 7.53 14.60 -0.42
N GLU A 160 8.66 13.99 -0.75
CA GLU A 160 9.48 13.22 0.19
C GLU A 160 10.91 13.75 0.21
N TRP A 161 11.51 13.72 1.41
CA TRP A 161 12.94 13.87 1.59
C TRP A 161 13.52 12.59 2.20
N ASN A 162 14.46 11.99 1.49
CA ASN A 162 15.21 10.82 1.90
C ASN A 162 16.55 11.26 2.52
N PHE A 163 16.72 10.96 3.81
CA PHE A 163 17.97 11.15 4.55
C PHE A 163 18.79 9.86 4.43
N ASN A 164 19.68 9.82 3.43
CA ASN A 164 20.39 8.60 3.07
C ASN A 164 21.64 8.38 3.95
N HIS A 165 21.93 7.12 4.26
CA HIS A 165 23.07 6.75 5.08
C HIS A 165 24.29 6.46 4.22
N ASN A 166 25.31 7.32 4.31
CA ASN A 166 26.55 7.28 3.52
C ASN A 166 26.38 7.45 1.99
N GLU A 167 25.21 7.90 1.55
CA GLU A 167 24.91 8.26 0.17
C GLU A 167 24.31 9.68 0.13
N PRO A 168 24.27 10.36 -1.03
CA PRO A 168 23.60 11.65 -1.14
C PRO A 168 22.12 11.58 -0.75
N ASP A 169 21.64 12.62 -0.07
CA ASP A 169 20.20 12.79 0.19
C ASP A 169 19.44 13.00 -1.12
N VAL A 170 18.16 12.65 -1.10
CA VAL A 170 17.29 12.70 -2.28
C VAL A 170 15.99 13.38 -1.94
N TRP A 171 15.47 14.16 -2.88
CA TRP A 171 14.09 14.64 -2.80
C TRP A 171 13.27 14.09 -3.96
N GLU A 172 12.02 13.77 -3.66
CA GLU A 172 11.08 13.18 -4.59
C GLU A 172 9.78 13.98 -4.59
N LEU A 173 9.22 14.23 -5.77
CA LEU A 173 7.90 14.81 -5.95
C LEU A 173 7.03 13.84 -6.75
N LYS A 174 5.79 13.64 -6.29
CA LYS A 174 4.80 12.87 -7.05
C LYS A 174 3.51 13.65 -7.26
N LEU A 175 2.90 13.43 -8.42
CA LEU A 175 1.49 13.70 -8.67
C LEU A 175 0.76 12.36 -8.70
N LEU A 176 -0.13 12.17 -7.74
CA LEU A 176 -0.96 10.98 -7.59
C LEU A 176 -2.34 11.25 -8.19
N SER A 177 -2.94 10.24 -8.81
CA SER A 177 -4.29 10.30 -9.37
C SER A 177 -4.94 8.92 -9.30
N GLY A 178 -6.26 8.89 -9.24
CA GLY A 178 -7.00 7.64 -9.16
C GLY A 178 -8.48 7.84 -8.91
N ASP A 179 -9.25 6.81 -9.23
CA ASP A 179 -10.70 6.83 -9.12
C ASP A 179 -11.27 5.41 -9.08
N THR A 180 -12.58 5.31 -8.82
CA THR A 180 -13.38 4.11 -9.01
C THR A 180 -14.18 4.21 -10.31
N PHE A 181 -14.28 3.12 -11.07
CA PHE A 181 -15.32 2.97 -12.08
C PHE A 181 -16.07 1.64 -11.94
N ALA A 182 -17.31 1.59 -12.43
CA ALA A 182 -18.19 0.43 -12.38
C ALA A 182 -18.30 -0.23 -10.98
N ASN A 183 -18.19 0.58 -9.91
CA ASN A 183 -18.35 0.23 -8.49
C ASN A 183 -17.41 -0.86 -7.93
N ARG A 184 -16.50 -1.40 -8.75
CA ARG A 184 -15.60 -2.50 -8.35
C ARG A 184 -14.18 -2.33 -8.84
N TRP A 185 -13.97 -1.47 -9.83
CA TRP A 185 -12.67 -1.23 -10.42
C TRP A 185 -12.08 0.02 -9.82
N ASN A 186 -10.92 -0.10 -9.20
CA ASN A 186 -10.16 1.03 -8.68
C ASN A 186 -8.89 1.14 -9.50
N TRP A 187 -8.49 2.36 -9.84
CA TRP A 187 -7.24 2.61 -10.54
C TRP A 187 -6.41 3.70 -9.86
N ALA A 188 -5.11 3.64 -10.10
CA ALA A 188 -4.15 4.66 -9.70
C ALA A 188 -3.17 4.93 -10.83
N ALA A 189 -2.73 6.17 -10.94
CA ALA A 189 -1.62 6.57 -11.78
C ALA A 189 -0.78 7.63 -11.06
N ASN A 190 0.54 7.41 -11.02
CA ASN A 190 1.49 8.31 -10.39
C ASN A 190 2.49 8.79 -11.43
N PHE A 191 2.80 10.08 -11.39
CA PHE A 191 4.00 10.63 -12.01
C PHE A 191 4.98 10.99 -10.91
N THR A 192 6.23 10.53 -11.04
CA THR A 192 7.30 10.73 -10.06
C THR A 192 8.46 11.48 -10.72
N PHE A 193 9.03 12.41 -9.97
CA PHE A 193 10.31 13.04 -10.27
C PHE A 193 11.19 12.97 -9.03
N GLU A 194 12.36 12.37 -9.17
CA GLU A 194 13.34 12.22 -8.09
C GLU A 194 14.68 12.85 -8.48
N GLN A 195 15.35 13.46 -7.49
CA GLN A 195 16.63 14.11 -7.71
C GLN A 195 17.55 14.02 -6.49
N GLU A 196 18.73 13.43 -6.71
CA GLU A 196 19.81 13.45 -5.74
C GLU A 196 20.37 14.87 -5.53
N THR A 197 20.69 15.19 -4.28
CA THR A 197 21.24 16.48 -3.87
C THR A 197 22.76 16.59 -4.07
N GLY A 198 23.45 15.45 -4.16
CA GLY A 198 24.92 15.33 -4.23
C GLY A 198 25.36 14.21 -5.16
N GLY A 199 26.64 13.81 -5.09
CA GLY A 199 27.17 12.66 -5.83
C GLY A 199 27.01 12.74 -7.36
N GLY A 200 26.47 11.67 -7.95
CA GLY A 200 26.19 11.52 -9.38
C GLY A 200 25.10 12.45 -9.89
N ARG A 201 24.29 13.00 -8.97
CA ARG A 201 23.12 13.82 -9.26
C ARG A 201 22.18 13.08 -10.19
N GLU A 202 21.87 11.84 -9.82
CA GLU A 202 20.88 11.06 -10.52
C GLU A 202 19.54 11.81 -10.55
N THR A 203 18.92 11.77 -11.72
CA THR A 203 17.57 12.26 -11.97
C THR A 203 16.76 11.07 -12.45
N GLU A 204 15.69 10.74 -11.74
CA GLU A 204 14.74 9.72 -12.13
C GLU A 204 13.39 10.34 -12.48
N ILE A 205 12.78 9.85 -13.55
CA ILE A 205 11.38 10.08 -13.87
C ILE A 205 10.69 8.73 -13.92
N ALA A 206 9.61 8.58 -13.18
CA ALA A 206 8.83 7.35 -13.18
C ALA A 206 7.34 7.59 -13.42
N LEU A 207 6.70 6.58 -14.01
CA LEU A 207 5.26 6.46 -14.18
C LEU A 207 4.83 5.12 -13.60
N SER A 208 3.98 5.13 -12.58
CA SER A 208 3.33 3.90 -12.09
C SER A 208 1.85 3.93 -12.37
N GLY A 209 1.29 2.77 -12.75
CA GLY A 209 -0.12 2.62 -13.07
C GLY A 209 -0.65 1.31 -12.49
N ALA A 210 -1.83 1.35 -11.91
CA ALA A 210 -2.46 0.19 -11.31
C ALA A 210 -3.96 0.15 -11.59
N LEU A 211 -4.48 -1.05 -11.84
CA LEU A 211 -5.91 -1.31 -12.00
C LEU A 211 -6.29 -2.57 -11.23
N THR A 212 -7.17 -2.47 -10.26
CA THR A 212 -7.67 -3.60 -9.47
C THR A 212 -9.18 -3.72 -9.56
N CYS A 213 -9.70 -4.93 -9.40
CA CYS A 213 -11.11 -5.27 -9.32
C CYS A 213 -11.38 -6.03 -8.02
N ALA A 214 -12.40 -5.60 -7.25
CA ALA A 214 -12.88 -6.36 -6.11
C ALA A 214 -13.65 -7.60 -6.55
N VAL A 215 -12.99 -8.76 -6.44
CA VAL A 215 -13.58 -10.07 -6.69
C VAL A 215 -14.49 -10.46 -5.53
N ILE A 216 -14.06 -10.17 -4.30
CA ILE A 216 -14.83 -10.36 -3.08
C ILE A 216 -14.74 -9.04 -2.31
N ASP A 217 -15.74 -8.18 -2.40
CA ASP A 217 -15.74 -6.88 -1.72
C ASP A 217 -15.94 -7.05 -0.18
N PRO A 218 -15.15 -6.41 0.70
CA PRO A 218 -13.90 -5.65 0.48
C PRO A 218 -12.62 -6.49 0.66
N THR A 219 -12.77 -7.81 0.64
CA THR A 219 -11.77 -8.77 1.11
C THR A 219 -10.66 -9.08 0.12
N LEU A 220 -10.97 -9.18 -1.18
CA LEU A 220 -10.05 -9.64 -2.21
C LEU A 220 -10.16 -8.79 -3.47
N ASN A 221 -9.05 -8.13 -3.78
CA ASN A 221 -8.82 -7.38 -5.00
C ASN A 221 -7.77 -8.09 -5.86
N VAL A 222 -8.01 -8.16 -7.16
CA VAL A 222 -7.02 -8.66 -8.13
C VAL A 222 -6.84 -7.63 -9.23
N GLY A 223 -5.63 -7.50 -9.76
CA GLY A 223 -5.32 -6.44 -10.68
C GLY A 223 -4.09 -6.67 -11.52
N VAL A 224 -3.71 -5.60 -12.21
CA VAL A 224 -2.48 -5.47 -12.98
C VAL A 224 -1.83 -4.14 -12.58
N GLU A 225 -0.51 -4.17 -12.45
CA GLU A 225 0.30 -2.99 -12.15
C GLU A 225 1.43 -2.89 -13.17
N THR A 226 1.84 -1.65 -13.44
CA THR A 226 2.96 -1.31 -14.28
C THR A 226 3.79 -0.22 -13.63
N LEU A 227 5.09 -0.28 -13.87
CA LEU A 227 6.06 0.70 -13.44
C LEU A 227 7.03 0.94 -14.59
N TRP A 228 7.13 2.19 -15.02
CA TRP A 228 8.10 2.63 -16.00
C TRP A 228 9.03 3.63 -15.33
N GLU A 229 10.33 3.46 -15.52
CA GLU A 229 11.35 4.33 -14.95
C GLU A 229 12.36 4.74 -16.01
N ARG A 230 12.86 5.96 -15.86
CA ARG A 230 13.97 6.50 -16.63
C ARG A 230 14.96 7.13 -15.68
N LYS A 231 16.15 6.54 -15.58
CA LYS A 231 17.24 7.01 -14.72
C LYS A 231 18.33 7.68 -15.56
N THR A 232 18.88 8.78 -15.04
CA THR A 232 19.99 9.50 -15.68
C THR A 232 20.95 10.08 -14.67
N GLU A 233 22.24 9.83 -14.81
CA GLU A 233 23.26 10.50 -14.02
C GLU A 233 23.90 11.68 -14.78
N LYS A 234 24.52 12.62 -14.06
CA LYS A 234 25.17 13.79 -14.69
C LYS A 234 26.25 13.40 -15.71
N GLY A 235 26.93 12.27 -15.53
CA GLY A 235 27.98 11.77 -16.43
C GLY A 235 27.47 11.01 -17.65
N SER A 236 26.26 10.44 -17.59
CA SER A 236 25.68 9.53 -18.58
C SER A 236 24.35 10.05 -19.15
N ARG A 237 24.05 11.35 -19.08
CA ARG A 237 22.76 11.91 -19.58
C ARG A 237 22.42 11.57 -21.04
N ASN A 238 23.41 11.19 -21.85
CA ASN A 238 23.24 10.76 -23.24
C ASN A 238 22.93 9.25 -23.41
N ASP A 239 22.96 8.48 -22.32
CA ASP A 239 22.72 7.04 -22.25
C ASP A 239 21.83 6.71 -21.03
N PRO A 240 20.55 7.14 -21.04
CA PRO A 240 19.60 6.85 -19.97
C PRO A 240 19.26 5.37 -19.87
N GLU A 241 19.07 4.88 -18.65
CA GLU A 241 18.51 3.55 -18.39
C GLU A 241 16.97 3.61 -18.46
N TYR A 242 16.37 2.58 -19.06
CA TYR A 242 14.92 2.48 -19.21
C TYR A 242 14.41 1.15 -18.69
N GLU A 243 13.59 1.23 -17.65
CA GLU A 243 12.95 0.07 -17.06
C GLU A 243 11.45 0.10 -17.32
N LEU A 244 10.89 -1.05 -17.70
CA LEU A 244 9.45 -1.25 -17.77
C LEU A 244 9.08 -2.60 -17.16
N LEU A 245 8.35 -2.52 -16.06
CA LEU A 245 7.85 -3.64 -15.30
C LEU A 245 6.32 -3.71 -15.46
N ILE A 246 5.80 -4.92 -15.60
CA ILE A 246 4.35 -5.17 -15.64
C ILE A 246 4.04 -6.54 -15.04
N GLY A 247 2.95 -6.62 -14.28
CA GLY A 247 2.58 -7.89 -13.67
C GLY A 247 1.23 -7.86 -12.96
N PRO A 248 0.75 -9.04 -12.53
CA PRO A 248 -0.47 -9.12 -11.75
C PRO A 248 -0.27 -8.53 -10.35
N SER A 249 -1.36 -8.13 -9.72
CA SER A 249 -1.38 -7.82 -8.29
C SER A 249 -2.56 -8.46 -7.59
N VAL A 250 -2.38 -8.76 -6.31
CA VAL A 250 -3.41 -9.26 -5.42
C VAL A 250 -3.33 -8.48 -4.12
N ASN A 251 -4.46 -7.98 -3.66
CA ASN A 251 -4.60 -7.34 -2.37
C ASN A 251 -5.70 -8.07 -1.58
N VAL A 252 -5.38 -8.45 -0.34
CA VAL A 252 -6.30 -9.16 0.55
C VAL A 252 -6.41 -8.43 1.88
N HIS A 253 -7.62 -8.42 2.44
CA HIS A 253 -7.93 -7.85 3.74
C HIS A 253 -8.38 -8.95 4.71
N PRO A 254 -7.45 -9.62 5.43
CA PRO A 254 -7.79 -10.69 6.36
C PRO A 254 -8.76 -10.22 7.44
N THR A 255 -8.57 -8.98 7.90
CA THR A 255 -9.46 -8.27 8.83
C THR A 255 -9.79 -6.88 8.26
N PRO A 256 -10.81 -6.18 8.78
CA PRO A 256 -11.06 -4.79 8.41
C PRO A 256 -9.87 -3.85 8.67
N TRP A 257 -8.97 -4.25 9.57
CA TRP A 257 -7.86 -3.45 10.06
C TRP A 257 -6.52 -3.82 9.45
N SER A 258 -6.43 -4.89 8.66
CA SER A 258 -5.18 -5.37 8.09
C SER A 258 -5.28 -5.65 6.61
N PHE A 259 -4.16 -5.54 5.92
CA PHE A 259 -4.06 -5.83 4.50
C PHE A 259 -2.73 -6.50 4.18
N ILE A 260 -2.72 -7.24 3.07
CA ILE A 260 -1.52 -7.76 2.42
C ILE A 260 -1.69 -7.53 0.91
N THR A 261 -0.71 -6.90 0.29
CA THR A 261 -0.64 -6.62 -1.13
C THR A 261 0.61 -7.29 -1.70
N LEU A 262 0.45 -7.99 -2.82
CA LEU A 262 1.50 -8.71 -3.51
C LEU A 262 1.41 -8.36 -5.00
N ALA A 263 2.48 -7.82 -5.58
CA ALA A 263 2.58 -7.52 -7.00
C ALA A 263 3.94 -7.97 -7.56
N PRO A 264 4.05 -9.19 -8.12
CA PRO A 264 5.24 -9.60 -8.86
C PRO A 264 5.21 -9.00 -10.27
N LEU A 265 6.09 -8.05 -10.55
CA LEU A 265 6.23 -7.42 -11.85
C LEU A 265 7.40 -8.02 -12.63
N LEU A 266 7.19 -8.24 -13.92
CA LEU A 266 8.16 -8.82 -14.83
C LEU A 266 8.81 -7.72 -15.66
N GLY A 267 10.14 -7.75 -15.77
CA GLY A 267 10.88 -6.82 -16.64
C GLY A 267 10.61 -7.08 -18.11
N THR A 268 10.52 -6.00 -18.87
CA THR A 268 10.22 -6.06 -20.32
C THR A 268 11.23 -5.32 -21.19
N THR A 269 12.20 -4.63 -20.58
CA THR A 269 13.34 -3.99 -21.27
C THR A 269 14.64 -4.73 -20.94
N SER A 270 15.74 -4.33 -21.59
CA SER A 270 17.08 -4.84 -21.28
C SER A 270 17.60 -4.42 -19.91
N ASP A 271 17.15 -3.26 -19.43
CA ASP A 271 17.69 -2.65 -18.22
C ASP A 271 16.86 -3.04 -16.98
N SER A 272 15.62 -3.50 -17.19
CA SER A 272 14.78 -4.01 -16.11
C SER A 272 15.36 -5.26 -15.43
N PRO A 273 15.09 -5.44 -14.14
CA PRO A 273 15.27 -6.74 -13.50
C PRO A 273 14.39 -7.80 -14.17
N ASP A 274 14.77 -9.08 -14.06
CA ASP A 274 13.93 -10.18 -14.54
C ASP A 274 12.56 -10.14 -13.85
N VAL A 275 12.56 -9.90 -12.54
CA VAL A 275 11.38 -9.79 -11.69
C VAL A 275 11.66 -8.85 -10.53
N GLU A 276 10.70 -7.98 -10.21
CA GLU A 276 10.64 -7.25 -8.96
C GLU A 276 9.31 -7.55 -8.26
N VAL A 277 9.33 -7.88 -6.97
CA VAL A 277 8.10 -8.26 -6.25
C VAL A 277 7.81 -7.26 -5.16
N PHE A 278 6.67 -6.59 -5.22
CA PHE A 278 6.23 -5.70 -4.17
C PHE A 278 5.36 -6.47 -3.17
N VAL A 279 5.87 -6.66 -1.94
CA VAL A 279 5.09 -7.22 -0.83
C VAL A 279 4.85 -6.14 0.20
N VAL A 280 3.59 -5.77 0.41
CA VAL A 280 3.20 -4.76 1.39
C VAL A 280 2.23 -5.37 2.39
N ALA A 281 2.56 -5.33 3.67
CA ALA A 281 1.66 -5.79 4.72
C ALA A 281 1.55 -4.74 5.82
N GLY A 282 0.34 -4.55 6.33
CA GLY A 282 0.12 -3.49 7.31
C GLY A 282 -1.19 -3.62 8.06
N PHE A 283 -1.33 -2.73 9.04
CA PHE A 283 -2.54 -2.56 9.82
C PHE A 283 -2.87 -1.09 10.03
N LYS A 284 -4.16 -0.76 10.08
CA LYS A 284 -4.68 0.59 10.32
C LYS A 284 -5.27 0.67 11.72
N ILE A 285 -5.01 1.79 12.39
CA ILE A 285 -5.55 2.14 13.70
C ILE A 285 -6.32 3.46 13.54
N LEU A 286 -7.54 3.50 14.07
CA LEU A 286 -8.34 4.71 14.16
C LEU A 286 -8.31 5.21 15.61
N PHE A 287 -7.84 6.44 15.82
CA PHE A 287 -8.01 7.11 17.11
C PHE A 287 -9.38 7.81 17.12
N GLY A 288 -10.24 7.46 18.09
CA GLY A 288 -11.55 8.10 18.29
C GLY A 288 -12.79 7.24 18.04
N GLY A 289 -12.64 5.98 17.59
CA GLY A 289 -13.78 5.10 17.27
C GLY A 289 -14.45 5.45 15.92
N PRO A 290 -15.28 4.56 15.36
CA PRO A 290 -16.00 4.86 14.12
C PRO A 290 -16.89 6.08 14.32
N PRO A 291 -16.94 7.05 13.37
CA PRO A 291 -17.69 8.27 13.55
C PRO A 291 -19.15 7.92 13.86
N GLY A 292 -19.64 8.41 15.00
CA GLY A 292 -21.03 8.24 15.36
C GLY A 292 -21.92 8.86 14.28
N ARG A 293 -23.11 8.31 14.07
CA ARG A 293 -24.09 8.79 13.07
C ARG A 293 -24.45 10.29 13.22
N SER A 294 -24.06 10.93 14.31
CA SER A 294 -24.26 12.34 14.66
C SER A 294 -23.03 13.25 14.50
N GLU A 295 -21.85 12.72 14.14
CA GLU A 295 -20.61 13.53 14.06
C GLU A 295 -20.41 14.26 12.73
N GLN A 296 -21.38 14.19 11.80
CA GLN A 296 -21.33 14.97 10.55
C GLN A 296 -21.43 16.50 10.76
N GLU A 297 -21.75 16.98 11.96
CA GLU A 297 -21.87 18.42 12.26
C GLU A 297 -20.97 18.94 13.41
N ALA A 298 -20.13 18.11 14.02
CA ALA A 298 -19.25 18.60 15.08
C ALA A 298 -18.05 19.34 14.47
N ALA A 299 -18.13 20.67 14.42
CA ALA A 299 -17.00 21.55 14.20
C ALA A 299 -15.86 21.15 15.16
N VAL A 300 -14.74 20.69 14.60
CA VAL A 300 -13.54 20.38 15.38
C VAL A 300 -13.09 21.70 16.05
N PRO A 301 -12.98 21.77 17.38
CA PRO A 301 -12.56 23.00 18.04
C PRO A 301 -11.12 23.33 17.63
N ALA A 302 -10.93 24.55 17.16
CA ALA A 302 -9.64 25.09 16.76
C ALA A 302 -8.76 25.43 17.98
N SER A 303 -8.28 24.43 18.72
CA SER A 303 -7.06 24.55 19.53
C SER A 303 -6.64 23.19 20.12
N MET A 304 -5.51 22.67 19.65
CA MET A 304 -4.70 21.65 20.37
C MET A 304 -3.26 22.17 20.55
N PHE A 305 -3.15 23.48 20.81
CA PHE A 305 -1.98 24.08 21.46
C PHE A 305 -2.51 25.02 22.55
N GLY A 306 -2.35 24.58 23.80
CA GLY A 306 -2.84 25.28 24.98
C GLY A 306 -2.10 24.81 26.22
N ARG A 307 -0.95 25.45 26.47
CA ARG A 307 -0.01 25.35 27.59
C ARG A 307 1.03 24.23 27.53
#